data_AF-A0AAE9Y1W3-F1
#
_entry.id   AF-A0AAE9Y1W3-F1
#
_cell.length_a   1.000
_cell.length_b   1.000
_cell.length_c   1.000
_cell.angle_alpha   90.00
_cell.angle_beta   90.00
_cell.angle_gamma   90.00
#
_symmetry.space_group_name_H-M   'P 1'
#
loop_
_entity.id
_entity.type
_entity.pdbx_description
1 polymer ?
#
loop_
_entity_poly.entity_id
_entity_poly.type
_entity_poly.pdbx_seq_one_letter_code
_entity_poly.pdbx_strand_id
1 'polypeptide(L)'
;MANAIRSEKLDLRLTPEAKRLLNAAAQASRRSVSEFVLESALDRAQEALPDRQHFGLDAAGWEAFLAALDAPARPLPRLQRLLTEPSVFEQAPTE
;
A
#
# COMPACT_ATOMS: atom_id res chain seq x y z
N MET A 1 5.49 8.19 -14.33
CA MET A 1 6.42 7.75 -13.26
C MET A 1 7.82 7.81 -13.82
N ALA A 2 8.76 8.47 -13.14
CA ALA A 2 10.12 8.61 -13.62
C ALA A 2 10.74 7.23 -13.87
N ASN A 3 11.30 7.00 -15.06
CA ASN A 3 11.98 5.76 -15.40
C ASN A 3 13.32 5.73 -14.65
N ALA A 4 13.26 5.39 -13.37
CA ALA A 4 14.44 5.26 -12.53
C ALA A 4 15.29 4.08 -13.04
N ILE A 5 16.57 4.34 -13.27
CA ILE A 5 17.51 3.31 -13.71
C ILE A 5 17.59 2.25 -12.60
N ARG A 6 17.33 0.98 -12.94
CA ARG A 6 17.46 -0.15 -12.01
C ARG A 6 18.94 -0.34 -11.66
N SER A 7 19.40 0.26 -10.57
CA SER A 7 20.80 0.24 -10.11
C SER A 7 21.09 -0.83 -9.06
N GLU A 8 20.08 -1.33 -8.38
CA GLU A 8 20.21 -2.29 -7.27
C GLU A 8 19.94 -3.73 -7.72
N LYS A 9 20.65 -4.69 -7.10
CA LYS A 9 20.53 -6.12 -7.37
C LYS A 9 20.00 -6.87 -6.15
N LEU A 10 19.13 -7.83 -6.40
CA LEU A 10 18.61 -8.77 -5.40
C LEU A 10 19.13 -10.18 -5.72
N ASP A 11 20.08 -10.66 -4.91
CA ASP A 11 20.63 -12.01 -5.04
C ASP A 11 19.84 -13.00 -4.18
N LEU A 12 19.27 -14.03 -4.81
CA LEU A 12 18.42 -15.04 -4.15
C LEU A 12 19.01 -16.44 -4.29
N ARG A 13 19.04 -17.20 -3.19
CA ARG A 13 19.36 -18.63 -3.19
C ARG A 13 18.08 -19.43 -3.35
N LEU A 14 18.07 -20.37 -4.29
CA LEU A 14 16.89 -21.16 -4.65
C LEU A 14 17.26 -22.64 -4.73
N THR A 15 16.31 -23.50 -4.37
CA THR A 15 16.40 -24.93 -4.72
C THR A 15 16.11 -25.12 -6.22
N PRO A 16 16.54 -26.25 -6.83
CA PRO A 16 16.23 -26.55 -8.23
C PRO A 16 14.73 -26.60 -8.52
N GLU A 17 13.93 -27.08 -7.56
CA GLU A 17 12.47 -27.15 -7.67
C GLU A 17 11.83 -25.76 -7.69
N ALA A 18 12.22 -24.89 -6.74
CA ALA A 18 11.75 -23.50 -6.71
C ALA A 18 12.10 -22.76 -8.01
N LYS A 19 13.32 -22.97 -8.53
CA LYS A 19 13.72 -22.40 -9.82
C LYS A 19 12.85 -22.88 -10.97
N ARG A 20 12.50 -24.17 -11.03
CA ARG A 20 11.61 -24.69 -12.09
C ARG A 20 10.21 -24.09 -12.01
N LEU A 21 9.65 -23.99 -10.79
CA LEU A 21 8.33 -23.40 -10.57
C LEU A 21 8.28 -21.94 -11.01
N LEU A 22 9.25 -21.12 -10.60
CA LEU A 22 9.33 -19.71 -11.00
C LEU A 22 9.50 -19.54 -12.52
N ASN A 23 10.25 -20.42 -13.18
CA ASN A 23 10.37 -20.41 -14.64
C ASN A 23 9.03 -20.71 -15.32
N ALA A 24 8.30 -21.73 -14.86
CA ALA A 24 7.01 -22.08 -15.43
C ALA A 24 5.98 -20.94 -15.25
N ALA A 25 5.96 -20.31 -14.06
CA ALA A 25 5.09 -19.18 -13.79
C ALA A 25 5.42 -17.95 -14.65
N ALA A 26 6.71 -17.61 -14.79
CA ALA A 26 7.15 -16.51 -15.64
C ALA A 26 6.79 -16.76 -17.12
N GLN A 27 6.96 -18.00 -17.61
CA GLN A 27 6.56 -18.39 -18.96
C GLN A 27 5.06 -18.28 -19.19
N ALA A 28 4.25 -18.74 -18.25
CA ALA A 28 2.79 -18.61 -18.32
C ALA A 28 2.36 -17.13 -18.41
N SER A 29 3.07 -16.25 -17.71
CA SER A 29 2.85 -14.80 -17.74
C SER A 29 3.56 -14.06 -18.89
N ARG A 30 4.29 -14.78 -19.77
CA ARG A 30 5.10 -14.22 -20.87
C ARG A 30 6.11 -13.14 -20.41
N ARG A 31 6.68 -13.32 -19.23
CA ARG A 31 7.64 -12.40 -18.61
C ARG A 31 8.97 -13.11 -18.36
N SER A 32 10.03 -12.32 -18.16
CA SER A 32 11.28 -12.91 -17.66
C SER A 32 11.12 -13.35 -16.20
N VAL A 33 11.93 -14.31 -15.74
CA VAL A 33 11.90 -14.76 -14.34
C VAL A 33 12.18 -13.60 -13.38
N SER A 34 13.15 -12.74 -13.73
CA SER A 34 13.50 -11.57 -12.92
C SER A 34 12.35 -10.57 -12.83
N GLU A 35 11.63 -10.34 -13.92
CA GLU A 35 10.47 -9.46 -13.94
C GLU A 35 9.31 -10.05 -13.13
N PHE A 36 8.98 -11.33 -13.35
CA PHE A 36 7.94 -12.02 -12.61
C PHE A 36 8.19 -12.00 -11.10
N VAL A 37 9.42 -12.31 -10.67
CA VAL A 37 9.79 -12.31 -9.25
C VAL A 37 9.74 -10.90 -8.66
N LEU A 38 10.26 -9.90 -9.38
CA LEU A 38 10.28 -8.52 -8.88
C LEU A 38 8.85 -7.98 -8.70
N GLU A 39 7.99 -8.15 -9.69
CA GLU A 39 6.60 -7.67 -9.63
C GLU A 39 5.81 -8.39 -8.54
N SER A 40 5.92 -9.73 -8.46
CA SER A 40 5.26 -10.51 -7.40
C SER A 40 5.73 -10.10 -6.00
N ALA A 41 7.02 -9.80 -5.84
CA ALA A 41 7.57 -9.35 -4.56
C ALA A 41 7.10 -7.94 -4.20
N LEU A 42 6.97 -7.04 -5.18
CA LEU A 42 6.45 -5.68 -4.97
C LEU A 42 4.97 -5.70 -4.59
N ASP A 43 4.15 -6.47 -5.30
CA ASP A 43 2.73 -6.63 -5.00
C ASP A 43 2.55 -7.17 -3.58
N ARG A 44 3.29 -8.22 -3.23
CA ARG A 44 3.25 -8.79 -1.88
C ARG A 44 3.75 -7.81 -0.83
N ALA A 45 4.77 -7.00 -1.12
CA ALA A 45 5.26 -5.97 -0.21
C ALA A 45 4.18 -4.89 0.03
N GLN A 46 3.46 -4.47 -1.01
CA GLN A 46 2.35 -3.51 -0.88
C GLN A 46 1.20 -4.05 -0.03
N GLU A 47 0.88 -5.35 -0.14
CA GLU A 47 -0.11 -6.00 0.70
C GLU A 47 0.36 -6.20 2.15
N ALA A 48 1.65 -6.48 2.33
CA ALA A 48 2.22 -6.81 3.63
C ALA A 48 2.53 -5.57 4.48
N LEU A 49 2.74 -4.40 3.84
CA LEU A 49 2.92 -3.15 4.56
C LEU A 49 1.59 -2.78 5.26
N PRO A 50 1.55 -2.75 6.62
CA PRO A 50 0.33 -2.47 7.38
C PRO A 50 -0.25 -1.08 7.13
N ASP A 51 0.57 -0.18 6.60
CA ASP A 51 0.22 1.21 6.36
C ASP A 51 0.39 1.52 4.87
N ARG A 52 -0.70 1.87 4.21
CA ARG A 52 -0.61 2.73 3.00
C ARG A 52 -0.04 4.07 3.44
N GLN A 53 1.28 4.17 3.57
CA GLN A 53 1.96 5.40 3.98
C GLN A 53 2.03 6.43 2.86
N HIS A 54 1.85 5.99 1.61
CA HIS A 54 2.01 6.83 0.44
C HIS A 54 0.71 6.89 -0.37
N PHE A 55 0.16 8.09 -0.48
CA PHE A 55 -0.98 8.41 -1.34
C PHE A 55 -0.48 9.25 -2.51
N GLY A 56 -0.41 8.66 -3.70
CA GLY A 56 -0.09 9.39 -4.91
C GLY A 56 -1.30 10.18 -5.40
N LEU A 57 -1.13 11.49 -5.64
CA LEU A 57 -2.12 12.37 -6.24
C LEU A 57 -1.63 12.85 -7.61
N ASP A 58 -2.53 13.01 -8.56
CA ASP A 58 -2.24 13.76 -9.79
C ASP A 58 -2.32 15.27 -9.53
N ALA A 59 -2.05 16.11 -10.54
CA ALA A 59 -1.99 17.55 -10.37
C ALA A 59 -3.33 18.14 -9.85
N ALA A 60 -4.46 17.64 -10.37
CA ALA A 60 -5.78 18.08 -9.94
C ALA A 60 -6.09 17.63 -8.50
N GLY A 61 -5.75 16.39 -8.15
CA GLY A 61 -5.88 15.86 -6.80
C GLY A 61 -5.01 16.61 -5.80
N TRP A 62 -3.81 17.04 -6.19
CA TRP A 62 -2.91 17.84 -5.36
C TRP A 62 -3.49 19.23 -5.05
N GLU A 63 -4.02 19.91 -6.07
CA GLU A 63 -4.66 21.22 -5.89
C GLU A 63 -5.90 21.13 -4.98
N ALA A 64 -6.76 20.12 -5.20
CA ALA A 64 -7.92 19.88 -4.35
C ALA A 64 -7.54 19.56 -2.90
N PHE A 65 -6.43 18.83 -2.70
CA PHE A 65 -5.92 18.52 -1.38
C PHE A 65 -5.43 19.78 -0.64
N LEU A 66 -4.66 20.64 -1.30
CA LEU A 66 -4.22 21.92 -0.69
C LEU A 66 -5.41 22.81 -0.34
N ALA A 67 -6.38 22.96 -1.26
CA ALA A 67 -7.58 23.75 -1.00
C ALA A 67 -8.39 23.23 0.20
N ALA A 68 -8.44 21.90 0.39
CA ALA A 68 -9.10 21.29 1.54
C ALA A 68 -8.36 21.54 2.87
N LEU A 69 -7.02 21.63 2.85
CA LEU A 69 -6.20 21.95 4.02
C LEU A 69 -6.34 23.42 4.45
N ASP A 70 -6.43 24.33 3.48
CA ASP A 70 -6.57 25.77 3.75
C ASP A 70 -8.01 26.17 4.14
N ALA A 71 -8.99 25.29 3.91
CA ALA A 71 -10.38 25.57 4.23
C ALA A 71 -10.62 25.60 5.75
N PRO A 72 -11.43 26.56 6.26
CA PRO A 72 -11.75 26.60 7.68
C PRO A 72 -12.52 25.35 8.11
N ALA A 73 -12.29 24.91 9.34
CA ALA A 73 -12.97 23.75 9.91
C ALA A 73 -14.49 23.96 9.88
N ARG A 74 -15.20 23.03 9.22
CA ARG A 74 -16.66 23.05 9.15
C ARG A 74 -17.25 22.35 10.37
N PRO A 75 -18.29 22.91 11.02
CA PRO A 75 -18.95 22.23 12.11
C PRO A 75 -19.65 20.98 11.58
N LEU A 76 -19.33 19.83 12.18
CA LEU A 76 -19.94 18.54 11.86
C LEU A 76 -20.62 18.01 13.14
N PRO A 77 -21.90 18.35 13.40
CA PRO A 77 -22.57 18.02 14.66
C PRO A 77 -22.57 16.53 15.00
N ARG A 78 -22.66 15.65 13.98
CA ARG A 78 -22.57 14.20 14.17
C ARG A 78 -21.17 13.74 14.59
N LEU A 79 -20.13 14.35 14.04
CA LEU A 79 -18.74 14.05 14.40
C LEU A 79 -18.42 14.55 15.81
N GLN A 80 -18.91 15.73 16.18
CA GLN A 80 -18.80 16.26 17.53
C GLN A 80 -19.43 15.31 18.54
N ARG A 81 -20.67 14.86 18.28
CA ARG A 81 -21.35 13.87 19.14
C ARG A 81 -20.55 12.57 19.26
N LEU A 82 -20.09 12.01 18.14
CA LEU A 82 -19.29 10.80 18.13
C LEU A 82 -18.02 10.91 18.99
N LEU A 83 -17.31 12.03 18.93
CA LEU A 83 -16.09 12.25 19.69
C LEU A 83 -16.33 12.53 21.19
N THR A 84 -17.57 12.82 21.58
CA THR A 84 -17.97 13.05 22.98
C THR A 84 -18.71 11.87 23.61
N GLU A 85 -19.21 10.93 22.81
CA GLU A 85 -19.91 9.75 23.29
C GLU A 85 -18.88 8.73 23.84
N PRO A 86 -19.18 8.04 24.95
CA PRO A 86 -18.27 7.04 25.51
C PRO A 86 -18.00 5.93 24.50
N SER A 87 -16.73 5.54 24.35
CA SER A 87 -16.37 4.47 23.43
C SER A 87 -16.91 3.13 23.94
N VAL A 88 -17.35 2.27 23.01
CA VAL A 88 -17.67 0.87 23.32
C VAL A 88 -16.46 0.07 23.86
N PHE A 89 -15.26 0.61 23.67
CA PHE A 89 -14.01 0.05 24.21
C PHE A 89 -13.62 0.64 25.58
N GLU A 90 -14.34 1.66 26.07
CA GLU A 90 -14.13 2.29 27.38
C GLU A 90 -15.11 1.76 28.45
N GLN A 91 -16.12 0.98 28.05
CA GLN A 91 -17.03 0.34 28.99
C GLN A 91 -16.27 -0.77 29.73
N ALA A 92 -16.03 -0.56 31.04
CA ALA A 92 -15.53 -1.60 31.93
C ALA A 92 -16.45 -2.83 31.82
N PRO A 93 -15.90 -4.06 31.85
CA PRO A 93 -16.71 -5.26 31.80
C PRO A 93 -17.66 -5.21 32.99
N THR A 94 -18.96 -5.15 32.71
CA THR A 94 -19.98 -5.32 33.74
C THR A 94 -19.90 -6.78 34.19
N GLU A 95 -19.49 -7.00 35.44
CA GLU A 95 -19.50 -8.30 36.12
C GLU A 95 -20.89 -8.95 36.13
#